data_AF-A0A8R1W7Q0-F1
#
_entry.id   AF-A0A8R1W7Q0-F1
#
_cell.length_a   1.000
_cell.length_b   1.000
_cell.length_c   1.000
_cell.angle_alpha   90.00
_cell.angle_beta   90.00
_cell.angle_gamma   90.00
#
_symmetry.space_group_name_H-M   'P 1'
#
loop_
_entity.id
_entity.type
_entity.pdbx_description
1 polymer ?
#
loop_
_entity_poly.entity_id
_entity_poly.type
_entity_poly.pdbx_seq_one_letter_code
_entity_poly.pdbx_strand_id
1 'polypeptide(L)'
;MVIIIYLFLFLQDRFSRHRRQTVDSTSSTVDKNPGNRYSYNGESETARNGDRGNDTTLIYFITPTYPRREQIAELTRLGQTLMHVSRLYWIVADDRPDCSLQIMNLLPDFSIPYTYIASPMPSIYKHNPNAMPRGVSNRRAALNWIRLNHNINDSNAVIYFGDDDNTFHLDLFKEIRTTKKISMFPVGLVGEYGVSSPIIDKGKVVGFFDSWASKR
;
A
#
# COMPACT_ATOMS: atom_id res chain seq x y z
N MET A 1 -25.18 14.05 -4.23
CA MET A 1 -24.20 13.51 -5.19
C MET A 1 -23.03 12.92 -4.41
N VAL A 2 -23.07 11.61 -4.15
CA VAL A 2 -21.99 10.91 -3.46
C VAL A 2 -21.13 10.27 -4.55
N ILE A 3 -20.00 10.89 -4.89
CA ILE A 3 -19.04 10.29 -5.80
C ILE A 3 -18.32 9.20 -5.00
N ILE A 4 -18.77 7.95 -5.15
CA ILE A 4 -18.06 6.78 -4.64
C ILE A 4 -16.95 6.48 -5.66
N ILE A 5 -15.77 7.06 -5.45
CA ILE A 5 -14.57 6.72 -6.21
C ILE A 5 -14.11 5.36 -5.69
N TYR A 6 -14.45 4.30 -6.43
CA TYR A 6 -13.86 2.98 -6.23
C TYR A 6 -12.44 3.02 -6.80
N LEU A 7 -11.46 3.30 -5.94
CA LEU A 7 -10.04 3.14 -6.23
C LEU A 7 -9.68 1.70 -5.82
N PHE A 8 -9.71 0.77 -6.77
CA PHE A 8 -9.18 -0.60 -6.56
C PHE A 8 -7.82 -0.74 -7.25
N LEU A 9 -7.07 -1.80 -6.94
CA LEU A 9 -5.60 -1.80 -6.96
C LEU A 9 -4.90 -2.98 -7.66
N PHE A 10 -3.67 -2.70 -8.09
CA PHE A 10 -2.92 -3.28 -9.20
C PHE A 10 -2.33 -4.70 -9.06
N LEU A 11 -2.28 -5.39 -10.20
CA LEU A 11 -1.22 -6.31 -10.61
C LEU A 11 -0.98 -6.17 -12.12
N GLN A 12 0.24 -5.80 -12.54
CA GLN A 12 0.80 -6.29 -13.80
C GLN A 12 2.33 -6.32 -13.83
N ASP A 13 2.74 -7.50 -14.30
CA ASP A 13 3.99 -8.06 -14.79
C ASP A 13 4.98 -7.13 -15.52
N ARG A 14 6.27 -7.26 -15.17
CA ARG A 14 7.43 -6.80 -15.96
C ARG A 14 8.47 -7.93 -16.04
N PHE A 15 8.13 -9.04 -16.69
CA PHE A 15 9.11 -9.98 -17.20
C PHE A 15 9.86 -9.40 -18.42
N SER A 16 11.02 -8.79 -18.19
CA SER A 16 12.07 -8.66 -19.20
C SER A 16 13.31 -9.42 -18.74
N ARG A 17 13.38 -10.71 -19.12
CA ARG A 17 14.57 -11.56 -18.89
C ARG A 17 15.71 -11.08 -19.78
N HIS A 18 16.71 -10.41 -19.19
CA HIS A 18 18.04 -10.38 -19.78
C HIS A 18 18.75 -11.68 -19.43
N ARG A 19 18.79 -12.60 -20.40
CA ARG A 19 19.62 -13.81 -20.40
C ARG A 19 21.09 -13.38 -20.35
N ARG A 20 21.78 -13.53 -19.21
CA ARG A 20 23.25 -13.53 -19.16
C ARG A 20 23.76 -14.95 -19.40
N GLN A 21 24.58 -15.09 -20.43
CA GLN A 21 25.38 -16.28 -20.71
C GLN A 21 26.38 -16.49 -19.58
N THR A 22 26.45 -17.72 -19.09
CA THR A 22 27.51 -18.25 -18.25
C THR A 22 28.72 -18.56 -19.11
N VAL A 23 29.87 -17.95 -18.80
CA VAL A 23 31.18 -18.43 -19.26
C VAL A 23 31.91 -18.96 -18.04
N ASP A 24 32.14 -20.27 -18.07
CA ASP A 24 32.91 -21.04 -17.13
C ASP A 24 34.40 -20.86 -17.45
N SER A 25 35.24 -20.61 -16.45
CA SER A 25 36.70 -20.77 -16.54
C SER A 25 37.30 -20.86 -15.14
N THR A 26 37.57 -22.09 -14.74
CA THR A 26 38.43 -22.51 -13.63
C THR A 26 39.90 -22.26 -13.97
N SER A 27 40.67 -21.67 -13.05
CA SER A 27 42.05 -22.10 -12.76
C SER A 27 42.57 -21.48 -11.47
N SER A 28 42.90 -22.36 -10.54
CA SER A 28 43.59 -22.19 -9.27
C SER A 28 45.03 -21.70 -9.39
N THR A 29 45.49 -20.88 -8.44
CA THR A 29 46.78 -21.07 -7.74
C THR A 29 46.78 -20.34 -6.40
N VAL A 30 47.11 -21.08 -5.35
CA VAL A 30 47.35 -20.64 -3.97
C VAL A 30 48.82 -20.27 -3.84
N ASP A 31 49.15 -19.14 -3.20
CA ASP A 31 50.44 -19.01 -2.51
C ASP A 31 50.40 -18.06 -1.30
N LYS A 32 51.32 -18.33 -0.37
CA LYS A 32 51.26 -18.06 1.08
C LYS A 32 51.89 -16.72 1.50
N ASN A 33 51.18 -15.97 2.36
CA ASN A 33 51.58 -15.28 3.63
C ASN A 33 52.88 -14.39 3.69
N PRO A 34 53.09 -13.60 4.77
CA PRO A 34 52.45 -12.34 5.19
C PRO A 34 53.46 -11.16 5.29
N GLY A 35 53.01 -9.91 5.25
CA GLY A 35 53.89 -8.79 5.63
C GLY A 35 53.35 -7.39 5.37
N ASN A 36 53.46 -6.56 6.41
CA ASN A 36 53.46 -5.10 6.43
C ASN A 36 52.14 -4.31 6.37
N ARG A 37 51.83 -3.73 7.53
CA ARG A 37 51.51 -2.31 7.78
C ARG A 37 51.33 -1.46 6.52
N TYR A 38 50.09 -1.02 6.30
CA TYR A 38 49.80 0.21 5.55
C TYR A 38 48.70 1.01 6.24
N SER A 39 49.00 2.29 6.45
CA SER A 39 48.11 3.35 6.92
C SER A 39 46.83 3.40 6.10
N TYR A 40 45.68 3.43 6.77
CA TYR A 40 44.41 3.69 6.11
C TYR A 40 44.23 5.21 5.94
N ASN A 41 44.72 5.72 4.82
CA ASN A 41 44.29 7.02 4.30
C ASN A 41 42.86 6.86 3.76
N GLY A 42 42.01 7.82 4.10
CA GLY A 42 40.61 7.83 3.69
C GLY A 42 40.43 7.75 2.18
N GLU A 43 39.65 6.78 1.75
CA GLU A 43 38.97 6.81 0.46
C GLU A 43 37.47 6.93 0.72
N SER A 44 36.88 7.88 0.00
CA SER A 44 35.50 8.34 0.16
C SER A 44 34.49 7.20 0.03
N GLU A 45 33.62 7.06 1.03
CA GLU A 45 32.32 6.41 0.92
C GLU A 45 31.38 7.23 0.02
N THR A 46 31.68 7.32 -1.28
CA THR A 46 30.81 7.95 -2.27
C THR A 46 30.40 6.93 -3.34
N ALA A 47 29.82 5.80 -2.92
CA ALA A 47 29.20 4.85 -3.85
C ALA A 47 28.08 3.98 -3.25
N ARG A 48 27.33 4.46 -2.24
CA ARG A 48 26.11 3.78 -1.73
C ARG A 48 24.90 4.71 -1.53
N ASN A 49 24.86 5.82 -2.26
CA ASN A 49 23.71 6.73 -2.28
C ASN A 49 23.07 6.79 -3.67
N GLY A 50 22.69 5.62 -4.20
CA GLY A 50 21.84 5.52 -5.38
C GLY A 50 20.56 4.80 -4.98
N ASP A 51 19.44 5.51 -4.99
CA ASP A 51 18.07 4.99 -4.81
C ASP A 51 17.53 4.84 -3.37
N ARG A 52 17.81 5.80 -2.49
CA ARG A 52 16.79 6.20 -1.51
C ARG A 52 15.84 7.15 -2.21
N GLY A 53 14.95 6.59 -3.03
CA GLY A 53 13.81 7.32 -3.59
C GLY A 53 13.19 8.16 -2.47
N ASN A 54 12.88 9.41 -2.78
CA ASN A 54 12.54 10.47 -1.82
C ASN A 54 11.28 10.08 -1.02
N ASP A 55 11.44 9.24 0.02
CA ASP A 55 10.38 8.66 0.85
C ASP A 55 9.76 9.71 1.78
N THR A 56 9.91 10.98 1.45
CA THR A 56 9.46 12.14 2.22
C THR A 56 7.95 12.31 2.19
N THR A 57 7.20 11.57 1.37
CA THR A 57 5.73 11.69 1.29
C THR A 57 5.09 10.69 2.25
N LEU A 58 4.24 11.15 3.18
CA LEU A 58 3.52 10.29 4.12
C LEU A 58 2.38 9.56 3.39
N ILE A 59 2.24 8.26 3.61
CA ILE A 59 1.07 7.50 3.13
C ILE A 59 0.12 7.28 4.32
N TYR A 60 -1.07 7.85 4.27
CA TYR A 60 -2.19 7.42 5.10
C TYR A 60 -2.87 6.23 4.44
N PHE A 61 -2.58 5.03 4.94
CA PHE A 61 -3.22 3.80 4.48
C PHE A 61 -4.47 3.54 5.30
N ILE A 62 -5.65 3.62 4.69
CA ILE A 62 -6.94 3.45 5.35
C ILE A 62 -7.46 2.05 5.06
N THR A 63 -7.64 1.26 6.12
CA THR A 63 -8.18 -0.10 6.04
C THR A 63 -9.51 -0.18 6.76
N PRO A 64 -10.64 -0.24 6.03
CA PRO A 64 -11.89 -0.68 6.63
C PRO A 64 -11.81 -2.18 6.94
N THR A 65 -12.28 -2.58 8.11
CA THR A 65 -12.38 -4.00 8.50
C THR A 65 -13.67 -4.24 9.28
N TYR A 66 -14.04 -5.50 9.51
CA TYR A 66 -15.21 -5.90 10.28
C TYR A 66 -15.03 -7.32 10.84
N PRO A 67 -15.76 -7.69 11.92
CA PRO A 67 -15.66 -9.02 12.52
C PRO A 67 -16.06 -10.13 11.55
N ARG A 68 -15.11 -11.01 11.24
CA ARG A 68 -15.29 -12.25 10.49
C ARG A 68 -14.20 -13.26 10.84
N ARG A 69 -14.36 -14.52 10.43
CA ARG A 69 -13.48 -15.63 10.84
C ARG A 69 -12.03 -15.38 10.47
N GLU A 70 -11.82 -14.78 9.31
CA GLU A 70 -10.52 -14.50 8.70
C GLU A 70 -9.94 -13.13 9.09
N GLN A 71 -10.66 -12.27 9.82
CA GLN A 71 -10.28 -10.87 10.07
C GLN A 71 -8.83 -10.71 10.55
N ILE A 72 -8.43 -11.50 11.56
CA ILE A 72 -7.08 -11.43 12.12
C ILE A 72 -6.04 -11.89 11.08
N ALA A 73 -6.31 -12.94 10.32
CA ALA A 73 -5.40 -13.42 9.28
C ALA A 73 -5.20 -12.39 8.16
N GLU A 74 -6.29 -11.73 7.74
CA GLU A 74 -6.26 -10.66 6.74
C GLU A 74 -5.41 -9.46 7.21
N LEU A 75 -5.64 -9.00 8.46
CA LEU A 75 -4.85 -7.93 9.05
C LEU A 75 -3.38 -8.34 9.27
N THR A 76 -3.12 -9.61 9.61
CA THR A 76 -1.74 -10.12 9.76
C THR A 76 -0.96 -10.04 8.46
N ARG A 77 -1.48 -10.59 7.36
CA ARG A 77 -0.76 -10.56 6.07
C ARG A 77 -0.63 -9.14 5.52
N LEU A 78 -1.64 -8.29 5.75
CA LEU A 78 -1.58 -6.89 5.37
C LEU A 78 -0.52 -6.14 6.18
N GLY A 79 -0.52 -6.27 7.50
CA GLY A 79 0.47 -5.65 8.40
C GLY A 79 1.90 -6.06 8.05
N GLN A 80 2.13 -7.35 7.76
CA GLN A 80 3.41 -7.87 7.29
C GLN A 80 3.84 -7.27 5.94
N THR A 81 2.91 -6.90 5.07
CA THR A 81 3.23 -6.18 3.81
C THR A 81 3.57 -4.72 4.10
N LEU A 82 2.74 -4.05 4.90
CA LEU A 82 2.86 -2.61 5.17
C LEU A 82 4.09 -2.26 5.99
N MET A 83 4.62 -3.17 6.82
CA MET A 83 5.82 -2.91 7.63
C MET A 83 7.08 -2.70 6.77
N HIS A 84 7.05 -3.11 5.50
CA HIS A 84 8.13 -2.84 4.54
C HIS A 84 8.01 -1.47 3.85
N VAL A 85 6.94 -0.71 4.14
CA VAL A 85 6.70 0.60 3.54
C VAL A 85 7.09 1.69 4.53
N SER A 86 8.13 2.44 4.18
CA SER A 86 8.61 3.60 4.95
C SER A 86 7.56 4.72 5.00
N ARG A 87 7.63 5.61 5.99
CA ARG A 87 6.74 6.80 6.12
C ARG A 87 5.27 6.47 5.79
N LEU A 88 4.76 5.41 6.42
CA LEU A 88 3.37 4.99 6.33
C LEU A 88 2.70 5.15 7.69
N TYR A 89 1.46 5.62 7.69
CA TYR A 89 0.59 5.70 8.86
C TYR A 89 -0.67 4.89 8.58
N TRP A 90 -0.92 3.87 9.38
CA TRP A 90 -2.01 2.92 9.16
C TRP A 90 -3.25 3.30 9.98
N ILE A 91 -4.36 3.57 9.31
CA ILE A 91 -5.65 3.82 9.97
C ILE A 91 -6.52 2.58 9.78
N VAL A 92 -6.69 1.81 10.85
CA VAL A 92 -7.57 0.65 10.88
C VAL A 92 -8.91 1.10 11.45
N ALA A 93 -9.93 1.15 10.60
CA ALA A 93 -11.28 1.52 11.00
C ALA A 93 -12.16 0.27 10.97
N ASP A 94 -12.72 -0.12 12.12
CA ASP A 94 -13.39 -1.40 12.32
C ASP A 94 -14.89 -1.22 12.53
N ASP A 95 -15.71 -2.00 11.82
CA ASP A 95 -17.17 -1.97 11.90
C ASP A 95 -17.64 -2.70 13.16
N ARG A 96 -17.30 -2.10 14.29
CA ARG A 96 -17.68 -2.50 15.64
C ARG A 96 -18.09 -1.28 16.45
N PRO A 97 -18.99 -1.43 17.44
CA PRO A 97 -19.29 -0.36 18.38
C PRO A 97 -18.07 0.00 19.26
N ASP A 98 -17.24 -1.00 19.58
CA ASP A 98 -16.09 -0.87 20.47
C ASP A 98 -14.84 -1.53 19.87
N CYS A 99 -13.67 -1.03 20.28
CA CYS A 99 -12.37 -1.55 19.90
C CYS A 99 -12.18 -3.02 20.36
N SER A 100 -11.75 -3.87 19.43
CA SER A 100 -11.41 -5.27 19.67
C SER A 100 -10.06 -5.41 20.38
N LEU A 101 -10.03 -6.12 21.50
CA LEU A 101 -8.79 -6.48 22.20
C LEU A 101 -7.80 -7.24 21.29
N GLN A 102 -8.31 -8.08 20.38
CA GLN A 102 -7.47 -8.86 19.48
C GLN A 102 -6.71 -7.96 18.50
N ILE A 103 -7.37 -6.94 17.95
CA ILE A 103 -6.73 -5.99 17.03
C ILE A 103 -5.81 -5.05 17.80
N MET A 104 -6.20 -4.60 18.99
CA MET A 104 -5.33 -3.78 19.86
C MET A 104 -4.02 -4.49 20.23
N ASN A 105 -4.05 -5.81 20.39
CA ASN A 105 -2.85 -6.59 20.65
C ASN A 105 -2.05 -6.90 19.38
N LEU A 106 -2.70 -6.99 18.21
CA LEU A 106 -2.07 -7.32 16.93
C LEU A 106 -1.30 -6.13 16.31
N LEU A 107 -1.90 -4.94 16.26
CA LEU A 107 -1.30 -3.79 15.55
C LEU A 107 0.10 -3.37 16.05
N PRO A 108 0.40 -3.42 17.37
CA PRO A 108 1.74 -3.15 17.87
C PRO A 108 2.85 -4.01 17.25
N ASP A 109 2.55 -5.26 16.87
CA ASP A 109 3.55 -6.22 16.38
C ASP A 109 4.23 -5.77 15.07
N PHE A 110 3.57 -4.93 14.27
CA PHE A 110 4.11 -4.49 12.98
C PHE A 110 5.04 -3.28 13.08
N SER A 111 5.11 -2.61 14.24
CA SER A 111 5.91 -1.39 14.43
C SER A 111 5.60 -0.26 13.43
N ILE A 112 4.37 -0.24 12.89
CA ILE A 112 3.88 0.82 11.99
C ILE A 112 3.12 1.83 12.86
N PRO A 113 3.33 3.15 12.70
CA PRO A 113 2.46 4.15 13.33
C PRO A 113 1.00 3.92 12.92
N TYR A 114 0.10 3.80 13.88
CA TYR A 114 -1.30 3.50 13.58
C TYR A 114 -2.30 4.27 14.43
N THR A 115 -3.53 4.33 13.95
CA THR A 115 -4.73 4.63 14.74
C THR A 115 -5.76 3.54 14.52
N TYR A 116 -6.35 3.06 15.61
CA TYR A 116 -7.45 2.10 15.58
C TYR A 116 -8.77 2.79 15.95
N ILE A 117 -9.77 2.72 15.08
CA ILE A 117 -11.05 3.43 15.22
C ILE A 117 -12.21 2.43 15.20
N ALA A 118 -13.03 2.41 16.25
CA ALA A 118 -14.35 1.79 16.20
C ALA A 118 -15.32 2.69 15.40
N SER A 119 -15.95 2.15 14.37
CA SER A 119 -16.74 2.91 13.39
C SER A 119 -17.95 2.11 12.89
N PRO A 120 -18.92 1.83 13.79
CA PRO A 120 -20.02 0.94 13.48
C PRO A 120 -20.87 1.49 12.34
N MET A 121 -21.20 0.63 11.39
CA MET A 121 -22.18 0.94 10.36
C MET A 121 -23.54 1.22 11.03
N PRO A 122 -24.23 2.31 10.66
CA PRO A 122 -25.55 2.62 11.21
C PRO A 122 -26.53 1.46 11.04
N SER A 123 -27.36 1.21 12.06
CA SER A 123 -28.31 0.08 12.11
C SER A 123 -29.29 0.05 10.92
N ILE A 124 -29.66 1.22 10.38
CA ILE A 124 -30.52 1.35 9.20
C ILE A 124 -29.96 0.63 7.96
N TYR A 125 -28.64 0.45 7.85
CA TYR A 125 -27.98 -0.24 6.74
C TYR A 125 -27.67 -1.72 7.03
N LYS A 126 -27.78 -2.16 8.29
CA LYS A 126 -27.51 -3.55 8.70
C LYS A 126 -28.57 -4.53 8.21
N HIS A 127 -29.81 -4.07 8.05
CA HIS A 127 -30.97 -4.93 7.83
C HIS A 127 -31.36 -5.12 6.36
N ASN A 128 -30.63 -4.49 5.42
CA ASN A 128 -30.86 -4.67 3.98
C ASN A 128 -29.62 -5.27 3.31
N PRO A 129 -29.56 -6.61 3.13
CA PRO A 129 -28.39 -7.29 2.56
C PRO A 129 -28.10 -6.89 1.10
N ASN A 130 -29.11 -6.44 0.36
CA ASN A 130 -28.96 -6.05 -1.05
C ASN A 130 -28.40 -4.63 -1.24
N ALA A 131 -28.29 -3.84 -0.16
CA ALA A 131 -27.87 -2.43 -0.23
C ALA A 131 -26.83 -2.07 0.83
N MET A 132 -26.21 -3.04 1.51
CA MET A 132 -25.27 -2.80 2.61
C MET A 132 -23.98 -2.17 2.07
N PRO A 133 -23.73 -0.86 2.31
CA PRO A 133 -22.57 -0.19 1.77
C PRO A 133 -21.36 -0.49 2.68
N ARG A 134 -20.61 -1.54 2.34
CA ARG A 134 -19.48 -2.02 3.15
C ARG A 134 -18.38 -0.97 3.28
N GLY A 135 -17.92 -0.75 4.51
CA GLY A 135 -16.78 0.11 4.82
C GLY A 135 -17.01 1.61 4.66
N VAL A 136 -18.23 2.09 4.41
CA VAL A 136 -18.48 3.53 4.22
C VAL A 136 -18.33 4.31 5.54
N SER A 137 -18.87 3.81 6.65
CA SER A 137 -18.66 4.43 7.98
C SER A 137 -17.19 4.49 8.33
N ASN A 138 -16.47 3.39 8.10
CA ASN A 138 -15.04 3.23 8.36
C ASN A 138 -14.20 4.26 7.59
N ARG A 139 -14.38 4.33 6.26
CA ARG A 139 -13.65 5.28 5.39
C ARG A 139 -13.95 6.72 5.78
N ARG A 140 -15.20 7.06 6.14
CA ARG A 140 -15.57 8.40 6.61
C ARG A 140 -14.95 8.75 7.96
N ALA A 141 -14.93 7.81 8.90
CA ALA A 141 -14.31 7.98 10.21
C ALA A 141 -12.79 8.24 10.07
N ALA A 142 -12.12 7.47 9.23
CA ALA A 142 -10.70 7.67 8.92
C ALA A 142 -10.43 9.05 8.29
N LEU A 143 -11.22 9.47 7.31
CA LEU A 143 -11.10 10.81 6.71
C LEU A 143 -11.34 11.93 7.73
N ASN A 144 -12.30 11.76 8.63
CA ASN A 144 -12.53 12.73 9.70
C ASN A 144 -11.34 12.81 10.66
N TRP A 145 -10.79 11.66 11.04
CA TRP A 145 -9.59 11.60 11.87
C TRP A 145 -8.41 12.31 11.21
N ILE A 146 -8.15 12.07 9.92
CA ILE A 146 -7.08 12.77 9.18
C ILE A 146 -7.31 14.29 9.20
N ARG A 147 -8.53 14.76 8.92
CA ARG A 147 -8.84 16.21 8.94
C ARG A 147 -8.56 16.87 10.29
N LEU A 148 -8.74 16.14 11.39
CA LEU A 148 -8.56 16.66 12.74
C LEU A 148 -7.11 16.56 13.24
N ASN A 149 -6.32 15.60 12.73
CA ASN A 149 -5.00 15.27 13.28
C ASN A 149 -3.84 15.57 12.32
N HIS A 150 -4.11 15.72 11.03
CA HIS A 150 -3.08 16.02 10.05
C HIS A 150 -2.59 17.47 10.21
N ASN A 151 -1.28 17.64 10.22
CA ASN A 151 -0.68 18.97 10.23
C ASN A 151 -0.94 19.63 8.88
N ILE A 152 -1.76 20.67 8.85
CA ILE A 152 -2.11 21.40 7.62
C ILE A 152 -0.90 22.01 6.90
N ASN A 153 0.21 22.21 7.62
CA ASN A 153 1.46 22.70 7.04
C ASN A 153 2.28 21.58 6.36
N ASP A 154 1.97 20.30 6.62
CA ASP A 154 2.58 19.16 5.93
C ASP A 154 1.77 18.79 4.68
N SER A 155 1.98 19.53 3.60
CA SER A 155 1.33 19.23 2.31
C SER A 155 1.81 17.94 1.64
N ASN A 156 2.78 17.21 2.24
CA ASN A 156 3.43 16.07 1.62
C ASN A 156 2.86 14.74 2.12
N ALA A 157 1.56 14.54 1.91
CA ALA A 157 0.85 13.32 2.25
C ALA A 157 -0.09 12.84 1.13
N VAL A 158 -0.26 11.52 1.04
CA VAL A 158 -1.22 10.87 0.15
C VAL A 158 -2.12 9.96 0.96
N ILE A 159 -3.38 9.85 0.55
CA ILE A 159 -4.36 8.96 1.16
C ILE A 159 -4.62 7.81 0.20
N TYR A 160 -4.68 6.61 0.76
CA TYR A 160 -4.95 5.40 0.02
C TYR A 160 -5.94 4.53 0.78
N PHE A 161 -6.97 4.04 0.09
CA PHE A 161 -7.94 3.11 0.65
C PHE A 161 -7.57 1.68 0.24
N GLY A 162 -7.14 0.87 1.20
CA GLY A 162 -6.78 -0.53 0.99
C GLY A 162 -7.60 -1.44 1.88
N ASP A 163 -8.54 -2.18 1.27
CA ASP A 163 -9.35 -3.17 1.96
C ASP A 163 -8.46 -4.30 2.51
N ASP A 164 -8.85 -4.88 3.64
CA ASP A 164 -8.03 -5.87 4.38
C ASP A 164 -7.83 -7.19 3.61
N ASP A 165 -8.73 -7.51 2.67
CA ASP A 165 -8.71 -8.71 1.84
C ASP A 165 -7.98 -8.55 0.49
N ASN A 166 -7.45 -7.37 0.19
CA ASN A 166 -6.71 -7.12 -1.06
C ASN A 166 -5.23 -7.54 -0.94
N THR A 167 -4.52 -7.66 -2.07
CA THR A 167 -3.09 -7.97 -2.12
C THR A 167 -2.32 -6.81 -2.76
N PHE A 168 -1.17 -6.45 -2.18
CA PHE A 168 -0.43 -5.25 -2.56
C PHE A 168 1.03 -5.60 -2.86
N HIS A 169 1.52 -5.16 -4.03
CA HIS A 169 2.93 -5.20 -4.36
C HIS A 169 3.66 -3.97 -3.77
N LEU A 170 4.91 -4.10 -3.32
CA LEU A 170 5.62 -2.98 -2.66
C LEU A 170 5.86 -1.79 -3.60
N ASP A 171 6.01 -2.03 -4.90
CA ASP A 171 6.23 -0.95 -5.87
C ASP A 171 5.03 0.01 -6.00
N LEU A 172 3.82 -0.46 -5.71
CA LEU A 172 2.63 0.38 -5.67
C LEU A 172 2.81 1.57 -4.73
N PHE A 173 3.42 1.35 -3.57
CA PHE A 173 3.64 2.40 -2.59
C PHE A 173 4.64 3.44 -3.10
N LYS A 174 5.61 3.04 -3.93
CA LYS A 174 6.53 3.98 -4.59
C LYS A 174 5.79 4.85 -5.60
N GLU A 175 4.90 4.24 -6.39
CA GLU A 175 4.10 4.95 -7.40
C GLU A 175 3.16 6.00 -6.75
N ILE A 176 2.37 5.60 -5.74
CA ILE A 176 1.36 6.49 -5.17
C ILE A 176 1.96 7.69 -4.43
N ARG A 177 3.21 7.62 -3.93
CA ARG A 177 3.89 8.78 -3.31
C ARG A 177 4.03 9.96 -4.26
N THR A 178 4.05 9.73 -5.57
CA THR A 178 4.19 10.80 -6.55
C THR A 178 2.89 11.54 -6.84
N THR A 179 1.77 11.10 -6.26
CA THR A 179 0.43 11.66 -6.48
C THR A 179 0.37 13.14 -6.10
N LYS A 180 -0.09 13.98 -7.05
CA LYS A 180 -0.32 15.42 -6.81
C LYS A 180 -1.79 15.78 -6.58
N LYS A 181 -2.70 15.03 -7.19
CA LYS A 181 -4.15 15.22 -7.04
C LYS A 181 -4.82 13.86 -6.85
N ILE A 182 -4.85 13.08 -7.92
CA ILE A 182 -5.41 11.72 -7.96
C ILE A 182 -4.53 10.92 -8.91
N SER A 183 -4.08 9.75 -8.50
CA SER A 183 -3.42 8.75 -9.33
C SER A 183 -4.38 7.61 -9.63
N MET A 184 -4.21 6.97 -10.78
CA MET A 184 -5.01 5.83 -11.23
C MET A 184 -4.07 4.79 -11.82
N PHE A 185 -4.35 3.53 -11.56
CA PHE A 185 -3.57 2.37 -12.03
C PHE A 185 -4.54 1.21 -12.31
N PRO A 186 -4.12 0.21 -13.10
CA PRO A 186 -4.90 -1.01 -13.28
C PRO A 186 -5.16 -1.77 -11.97
N VAL A 187 -6.09 -2.72 -12.02
CA VAL A 187 -6.56 -3.53 -10.89
C VAL A 187 -6.71 -4.97 -11.36
N GLY A 188 -6.09 -5.93 -10.67
CA GLY A 188 -6.22 -7.34 -11.01
C GLY A 188 -7.43 -8.00 -10.34
N LEU A 189 -7.92 -9.08 -10.95
CA LEU A 189 -8.93 -9.99 -10.40
C LEU A 189 -10.24 -9.29 -9.98
N VAL A 190 -10.62 -8.25 -10.72
CA VAL A 190 -11.85 -7.48 -10.48
C VAL A 190 -12.80 -7.60 -11.66
N GLY A 191 -14.09 -7.71 -11.34
CA GLY A 191 -15.15 -7.77 -12.34
C GLY A 191 -15.06 -9.00 -13.26
N GLU A 192 -15.84 -8.99 -14.34
CA GLU A 192 -15.88 -10.12 -15.29
C GLU A 192 -14.62 -10.19 -16.16
N TYR A 193 -13.97 -9.06 -16.43
CA TYR A 193 -12.81 -9.00 -17.33
C TYR A 193 -11.50 -9.38 -16.63
N GLY A 194 -11.51 -9.58 -15.30
CA GLY A 194 -10.33 -9.91 -14.52
C GLY A 194 -9.30 -8.78 -14.40
N VAL A 195 -9.49 -7.68 -15.12
CA VAL A 195 -8.74 -6.44 -14.96
C VAL A 195 -9.65 -5.24 -15.18
N SER A 196 -9.49 -4.20 -14.36
CA SER A 196 -10.06 -2.87 -14.60
C SER A 196 -8.91 -1.86 -14.71
N SER A 197 -8.91 -1.00 -15.72
CA SER A 197 -7.80 -0.07 -15.95
C SER A 197 -8.20 1.24 -16.63
N PRO A 198 -7.54 2.36 -16.30
CA PRO A 198 -7.67 3.59 -17.08
C PRO A 198 -7.10 3.40 -18.49
N ILE A 199 -7.81 3.91 -19.50
CA ILE A 199 -7.32 4.00 -20.87
C ILE A 199 -6.59 5.33 -21.02
N ILE A 200 -5.33 5.30 -21.44
CA ILE A 200 -4.46 6.47 -21.52
C ILE A 200 -4.20 6.85 -22.97
N ASP A 201 -4.46 8.12 -23.34
CA ASP A 201 -3.98 8.73 -24.57
C ASP A 201 -3.18 9.99 -24.23
N LYS A 202 -1.95 10.09 -24.75
CA LYS A 202 -1.02 11.23 -24.54
C LYS A 202 -0.89 11.65 -23.07
N GLY A 203 -0.80 10.68 -22.18
CA GLY A 203 -0.65 10.90 -20.73
C GLY A 203 -1.93 11.37 -20.02
N LYS A 204 -3.09 11.30 -20.67
CA LYS A 204 -4.39 11.64 -20.10
C LYS A 204 -5.31 10.43 -20.10
N VAL A 205 -6.13 10.32 -19.05
CA VAL A 205 -7.20 9.32 -18.99
C VAL A 205 -8.29 9.74 -19.97
N VAL A 206 -8.61 8.86 -20.94
CA VAL A 206 -9.66 9.07 -21.96
C VAL A 206 -10.83 8.10 -21.82
N GLY A 207 -10.72 7.12 -20.94
CA GLY A 207 -11.78 6.14 -20.68
C GLY A 207 -11.33 5.09 -19.67
N PHE A 208 -12.15 4.06 -19.51
CA PHE A 208 -11.89 2.93 -18.63
C PHE A 208 -12.19 1.63 -19.36
N PHE A 209 -11.30 0.67 -19.21
CA PHE A 209 -11.56 -0.73 -19.53
C PHE A 209 -12.11 -1.37 -18.26
N ASP A 210 -13.42 -1.67 -18.24
CA ASP A 210 -14.10 -2.27 -17.09
C ASP A 210 -15.30 -3.10 -17.57
N SER A 211 -15.58 -4.20 -16.86
CA SER A 211 -16.76 -5.06 -17.06
C SER A 211 -18.08 -4.39 -16.66
N TRP A 212 -18.02 -3.36 -15.82
CA TRP A 212 -19.20 -2.58 -15.49
C TRP A 212 -19.51 -1.59 -16.61
N ALA A 213 -20.64 -1.81 -17.30
CA ALA A 213 -21.14 -0.89 -18.30
C ALA A 213 -21.20 0.53 -17.71
N SER A 214 -20.48 1.45 -18.36
CA SER A 214 -20.39 2.89 -18.05
C SER A 214 -21.76 3.50 -17.74
N LYS A 215 -22.12 3.49 -16.45
CA LYS A 215 -23.12 4.37 -15.82
C LYS A 215 -22.51 5.09 -14.62
N ARG A 216 -21.18 5.10 -14.53
CA ARG A 216 -20.37 5.74 -13.51
C ARG A 216 -19.80 7.04 -14.04
#